data_AF-A0A9K3PRE8-F1
#
_entry.id   AF-A0A9K3PRE8-F1
#
_cell.length_a   1.000
_cell.length_b   1.000
_cell.length_c   1.000
_cell.angle_alpha   90.00
_cell.angle_beta   90.00
_cell.angle_gamma   90.00
#
_symmetry.space_group_name_H-M   'P 1'
#
loop_
_entity.id
_entity.type
_entity.pdbx_description
1 polymer ?
#
loop_
_entity_poly.entity_id
_entity_poly.type
_entity_poly.pdbx_seq_one_letter_code
_entity_poly.pdbx_strand_id
1 'polypeptide(L)'
;MFPRNIALRHAAASTLLKWAINGCPTTCGPNWTPHQLNAYLTYGNHSSTHTPLATQAIQAETDEKVKAGIYEAVPWSQIQLTNPPTLKVSPLAAIPHKTRRFRLIHNLSFSVHHSSGSFSPVNAFSDTTTVPRHSMHELGHVIPRILHHIAAAPANTPLFITKIDIEDGYWRMRVCDDGKWNFAYTLPRSDPKHELVIVLCTTLPMGWVDSPPFFCAVTETARDIMHAYEAMPELPIHPLEHHMLNLTKNDPALLHHPPPPLPSPLPPALQEVYINNFIALCPAKHLTHLQHHSRAMLHATHDLFPPPDITGSTMEDPISIKKLASEGTWSTTKEVLGWLLNGQQRTVLITDQKFQKVISQLSTLRRRR
;
A
#
# COMPACT_ATOMS: atom_id res chain seq x y z
N MET A 1 8.26 4.25 -8.07
CA MET A 1 9.38 4.00 -7.16
C MET A 1 10.63 4.28 -7.97
N PHE A 2 11.65 4.84 -7.33
CA PHE A 2 12.91 5.15 -8.01
C PHE A 2 13.98 5.23 -6.92
N PRO A 3 14.73 4.14 -6.66
CA PRO A 3 15.73 4.10 -5.59
C PRO A 3 16.80 5.17 -5.75
N ARG A 4 17.16 5.86 -4.66
CA ARG A 4 18.12 6.97 -4.62
C ARG A 4 18.94 6.98 -3.33
N ASN A 5 19.99 7.80 -3.31
CA ASN A 5 20.81 8.09 -2.12
C ASN A 5 21.29 6.80 -1.43
N ILE A 6 20.96 6.61 -0.14
CA ILE A 6 21.40 5.43 0.63
C ILE A 6 20.80 4.15 0.07
N ALA A 7 19.59 4.20 -0.51
CA ALA A 7 18.97 3.02 -1.12
C ALA A 7 19.84 2.38 -2.21
N LEU A 8 20.66 3.18 -2.91
CA LEU A 8 21.57 2.68 -3.95
C LEU A 8 22.72 1.83 -3.39
N ARG A 9 22.95 1.86 -2.08
CA ARG A 9 23.95 1.04 -1.37
C ARG A 9 23.35 -0.24 -0.78
N HIS A 10 22.03 -0.39 -0.81
CA HIS A 10 21.36 -1.58 -0.29
C HIS A 10 21.59 -2.80 -1.19
N ALA A 11 21.62 -4.01 -0.62
CA ALA A 11 21.81 -5.24 -1.40
C ALA A 11 20.73 -5.44 -2.49
N ALA A 12 19.51 -4.95 -2.25
CA ALA A 12 18.41 -5.00 -3.21
C ALA A 12 18.48 -3.93 -4.32
N ALA A 13 19.39 -2.95 -4.24
CA ALA A 13 19.40 -1.76 -5.10
C ALA A 13 19.35 -2.10 -6.60
N SER A 14 20.18 -3.04 -7.04
CA SER A 14 20.28 -3.45 -8.44
C SER A 14 18.97 -4.04 -8.98
N THR A 15 18.28 -4.84 -8.16
CA THR A 15 16.98 -5.41 -8.48
C THR A 15 15.91 -4.33 -8.51
N LEU A 16 15.88 -3.44 -7.51
CA LEU A 16 14.89 -2.37 -7.44
C LEU A 16 15.04 -1.38 -8.62
N LEU A 17 16.28 -1.05 -9.02
CA LEU A 17 16.53 -0.21 -10.20
C LEU A 17 16.03 -0.86 -11.49
N LYS A 18 16.21 -2.18 -11.66
CA LYS A 18 15.67 -2.90 -12.82
C LYS A 18 14.15 -2.77 -12.90
N TRP A 19 13.44 -2.90 -11.78
CA TRP A 19 11.98 -2.71 -11.74
C TRP A 19 11.58 -1.26 -11.94
N ALA A 20 12.37 -0.29 -11.45
CA ALA A 20 12.09 1.12 -11.66
C ALA A 20 12.18 1.52 -13.15
N ILE A 21 13.11 0.93 -13.90
CA ILE A 21 13.32 1.21 -15.33
C ILE A 21 12.36 0.39 -16.22
N ASN A 22 12.29 -0.92 -15.99
CA ASN A 22 11.62 -1.85 -16.90
C ASN A 22 10.21 -2.26 -16.43
N GLY A 23 9.79 -1.83 -15.24
CA GLY A 23 8.63 -2.36 -14.55
C GLY A 23 8.87 -3.71 -13.88
N CYS A 24 7.97 -4.09 -12.98
CA CYS A 24 7.93 -5.41 -12.36
C CYS A 24 7.57 -6.47 -13.42
N PRO A 25 8.33 -7.58 -13.51
CA PRO A 25 8.00 -8.68 -14.40
C PRO A 25 6.61 -9.26 -14.08
N THR A 26 5.84 -9.58 -15.13
CA THR A 26 4.49 -10.12 -15.00
C THR A 26 4.38 -11.47 -15.70
N THR A 27 4.53 -12.55 -14.94
CA THR A 27 4.41 -13.91 -15.47
C THR A 27 3.05 -14.47 -15.09
N CYS A 28 2.02 -14.21 -15.90
CA CYS A 28 0.64 -14.61 -15.62
C CYS A 28 0.20 -15.86 -16.39
N GLY A 29 1.14 -16.73 -16.79
CA GLY A 29 0.88 -17.95 -17.53
C GLY A 29 0.56 -17.75 -19.01
N PRO A 30 0.09 -18.82 -19.69
CA PRO A 30 -0.09 -18.82 -21.14
C PRO A 30 -1.12 -17.79 -21.62
N ASN A 31 -1.01 -17.44 -22.91
CA ASN A 31 -1.98 -16.59 -23.59
C ASN A 31 -3.36 -17.25 -23.55
N TRP A 32 -4.40 -16.43 -23.35
CA TRP A 32 -5.76 -16.93 -23.42
C TRP A 32 -6.15 -17.22 -24.86
N THR A 33 -6.87 -18.32 -25.06
CA THR A 33 -7.46 -18.61 -26.38
C THR A 33 -8.51 -17.54 -26.72
N PRO A 34 -8.79 -17.28 -28.01
CA PRO A 34 -9.86 -16.37 -28.40
C PRO A 34 -11.21 -16.71 -27.77
N HIS A 35 -11.49 -18.01 -27.59
CA HIS A 35 -12.70 -18.50 -26.95
C HIS A 35 -12.75 -18.15 -25.46
N GLN A 36 -11.64 -18.32 -24.74
CA GLN A 36 -11.52 -17.91 -23.33
C GLN A 36 -11.67 -16.40 -23.17
N LEU A 37 -10.95 -15.61 -23.96
CA LEU A 37 -11.05 -14.15 -23.95
C LEU A 37 -12.49 -13.69 -24.21
N ASN A 38 -13.15 -14.27 -25.22
CA ASN A 38 -14.53 -13.95 -25.55
C ASN A 38 -15.50 -14.32 -24.41
N ALA A 39 -15.28 -15.44 -23.71
CA ALA A 39 -16.10 -15.80 -22.56
C ALA A 39 -15.99 -14.76 -21.42
N TYR A 40 -14.78 -14.28 -21.13
CA TYR A 40 -14.57 -13.21 -20.15
C TYR A 40 -15.15 -11.86 -20.60
N LEU A 41 -15.01 -11.49 -21.87
CA LEU A 41 -15.62 -10.28 -22.44
C LEU A 41 -17.15 -10.32 -22.39
N THR A 42 -17.73 -11.49 -22.69
CA THR A 42 -19.18 -11.72 -22.66
C THR A 42 -19.72 -11.67 -21.24
N TYR A 43 -19.00 -12.26 -20.27
CA TYR A 43 -19.33 -12.12 -18.86
C TYR A 43 -19.25 -10.66 -18.41
N GLY A 44 -18.18 -9.95 -18.82
CA GLY A 44 -17.99 -8.54 -18.53
C GLY A 44 -17.71 -8.27 -17.04
N ASN A 45 -18.43 -7.31 -16.48
CA ASN A 45 -18.27 -6.91 -15.08
C ASN A 45 -19.30 -7.56 -14.17
N HIS A 46 -19.01 -7.57 -12.88
CA HIS A 46 -19.97 -7.99 -11.88
C HIS A 46 -21.17 -7.04 -11.88
N SER A 47 -22.38 -7.58 -11.62
CA SER A 47 -23.65 -6.84 -11.64
C SER A 47 -23.67 -5.61 -10.75
N SER A 48 -22.85 -5.57 -9.70
CA SER A 48 -22.71 -4.41 -8.81
C SER A 48 -22.15 -3.16 -9.51
N THR A 49 -21.53 -3.30 -10.69
CA THR A 49 -21.06 -2.17 -11.50
C THR A 49 -22.16 -1.56 -12.37
N HIS A 50 -23.30 -2.23 -12.56
CA HIS A 50 -24.31 -1.82 -13.54
C HIS A 50 -25.26 -0.73 -13.04
N THR A 51 -25.20 -0.36 -11.76
CA THR A 51 -26.03 0.74 -11.25
C THR A 51 -25.51 2.08 -11.80
N PRO A 52 -26.37 3.06 -12.12
CA PRO A 52 -25.94 4.36 -12.64
C PRO A 52 -24.89 5.04 -11.75
N LEU A 53 -25.05 4.95 -10.42
CA LEU A 53 -24.11 5.50 -9.45
C LEU A 53 -22.75 4.80 -9.46
N ALA A 54 -22.72 3.47 -9.62
CA ALA A 54 -21.48 2.72 -9.71
C ALA A 54 -20.76 3.01 -11.02
N THR A 55 -21.46 2.98 -12.16
CA THR A 55 -20.91 3.34 -13.47
C THR A 55 -20.29 4.74 -13.45
N GLN A 56 -20.99 5.73 -12.92
CA GLN A 56 -20.47 7.10 -12.81
C GLN A 56 -19.21 7.18 -11.94
N ALA A 57 -19.21 6.49 -10.79
CA ALA A 57 -18.04 6.46 -9.91
C ALA A 57 -16.84 5.76 -10.55
N ILE A 58 -17.07 4.68 -11.30
CA ILE A 58 -16.03 3.94 -12.02
C ILE A 58 -15.43 4.79 -13.14
N GLN A 59 -16.27 5.51 -13.89
CA GLN A 59 -15.80 6.42 -14.94
C GLN A 59 -14.91 7.52 -14.33
N ALA A 60 -15.38 8.20 -13.28
CA ALA A 60 -14.61 9.25 -12.61
C ALA A 60 -13.28 8.73 -12.04
N GLU A 61 -13.28 7.58 -11.36
CA GLU A 61 -12.04 6.98 -10.84
C GLU A 61 -11.12 6.54 -11.99
N THR A 62 -11.65 6.05 -13.10
CA THR A 62 -10.86 5.70 -14.29
C THR A 62 -10.21 6.95 -14.90
N ASP A 63 -10.95 8.04 -15.08
CA ASP A 63 -10.45 9.29 -15.65
C ASP A 63 -9.34 9.89 -14.78
N GLU A 64 -9.53 9.89 -13.46
CA GLU A 64 -8.51 10.33 -12.49
C GLU A 64 -7.24 9.48 -12.60
N LYS A 65 -7.38 8.15 -12.72
CA LYS A 65 -6.25 7.23 -12.79
C LYS A 65 -5.56 7.21 -14.16
N VAL A 66 -6.28 7.49 -15.25
CA VAL A 66 -5.69 7.75 -16.57
C VAL A 66 -4.89 9.05 -16.53
N LYS A 67 -5.46 10.13 -15.98
CA LYS A 67 -4.74 11.40 -15.80
C LYS A 67 -3.50 11.25 -14.93
N ALA A 68 -3.54 10.36 -13.93
CA ALA A 68 -2.41 10.05 -13.06
C ALA A 68 -1.35 9.12 -13.71
N GLY A 69 -1.57 8.61 -14.92
CA GLY A 69 -0.69 7.65 -15.59
C GLY A 69 -0.68 6.26 -14.98
N ILE A 70 -1.71 5.91 -14.20
CA ILE A 70 -1.86 4.60 -13.55
C ILE A 70 -2.60 3.63 -14.48
N TYR A 71 -3.59 4.13 -15.23
CA TYR A 71 -4.37 3.37 -16.20
C TYR A 71 -4.19 3.89 -17.62
N GLU A 72 -4.43 3.02 -18.60
CA GLU A 72 -4.71 3.38 -19.98
C GLU A 72 -6.14 2.96 -20.31
N ALA A 73 -6.92 3.83 -20.95
CA ALA A 73 -8.25 3.50 -21.45
C ALA A 73 -8.19 3.44 -22.98
N VAL A 74 -8.41 2.25 -23.53
CA VAL A 74 -8.20 1.97 -24.96
C VAL A 74 -9.52 1.46 -25.57
N PRO A 75 -9.99 2.05 -26.69
CA PRO A 75 -11.14 1.54 -27.41
C PRO A 75 -10.93 0.10 -27.89
N TRP A 76 -11.96 -0.74 -27.81
CA TRP A 76 -11.88 -2.15 -28.19
C TRP A 76 -11.51 -2.32 -29.66
N SER A 77 -11.99 -1.43 -30.55
CA SER A 77 -11.62 -1.46 -31.97
C SER A 77 -10.11 -1.35 -32.18
N GLN A 78 -9.41 -0.53 -31.40
CA GLN A 78 -7.96 -0.39 -31.45
C GLN A 78 -7.25 -1.64 -30.95
N ILE A 79 -7.75 -2.26 -29.88
CA ILE A 79 -7.19 -3.52 -29.37
C ILE A 79 -7.34 -4.65 -30.39
N GLN A 80 -8.46 -4.71 -31.10
CA GLN A 80 -8.67 -5.69 -32.17
C GLN A 80 -7.67 -5.55 -33.32
N LEU A 81 -7.22 -4.32 -33.62
CA LEU A 81 -6.20 -4.08 -34.64
C LEU A 81 -4.81 -4.58 -34.20
N THR A 82 -4.45 -4.35 -32.93
CA THR A 82 -3.13 -4.74 -32.41
C THR A 82 -3.05 -6.19 -31.93
N ASN A 83 -4.20 -6.77 -31.57
CA ASN A 83 -4.38 -8.14 -31.05
C ASN A 83 -3.27 -8.59 -30.07
N PRO A 84 -3.12 -7.91 -28.91
CA PRO A 84 -2.03 -8.18 -27.99
C PRO A 84 -2.15 -9.62 -27.42
N PRO A 85 -1.11 -10.45 -27.58
CA PRO A 85 -1.21 -11.89 -27.30
C PRO A 85 -1.46 -12.22 -25.82
N THR A 86 -0.98 -11.37 -24.91
CA THR A 86 -1.08 -11.54 -23.45
C THR A 86 -2.36 -10.92 -22.86
N LEU A 87 -3.30 -10.46 -23.70
CA LEU A 87 -4.53 -9.82 -23.23
C LEU A 87 -5.39 -10.76 -22.38
N LYS A 88 -5.65 -10.34 -21.14
CA LYS A 88 -6.55 -11.00 -20.19
C LYS A 88 -7.47 -9.97 -19.58
N VAL A 89 -8.78 -10.18 -19.75
CA VAL A 89 -9.82 -9.29 -19.26
C VAL A 89 -10.47 -9.94 -18.05
N SER A 90 -10.35 -9.33 -16.88
CA SER A 90 -10.96 -9.83 -15.64
C SER A 90 -12.09 -8.92 -15.17
N PRO A 91 -13.13 -9.45 -14.50
CA PRO A 91 -14.28 -8.65 -14.09
C PRO A 91 -13.92 -7.58 -13.06
N LEU A 92 -14.56 -6.42 -13.18
CA LEU A 92 -14.59 -5.40 -12.15
C LEU A 92 -15.83 -5.56 -11.27
N ALA A 93 -15.70 -5.33 -9.97
CA ALA A 93 -16.83 -5.19 -9.05
C ALA A 93 -16.75 -3.86 -8.30
N ALA A 94 -17.91 -3.27 -8.00
CA ALA A 94 -18.03 -2.10 -7.13
C ALA A 94 -18.71 -2.48 -5.81
N ILE A 95 -18.09 -2.15 -4.68
CA ILE A 95 -18.62 -2.43 -3.33
C ILE A 95 -18.80 -1.10 -2.60
N PRO A 96 -19.97 -0.81 -1.98
CA PRO A 96 -20.13 0.40 -1.17
C PRO A 96 -19.05 0.52 -0.09
N HIS A 97 -18.54 1.73 0.13
CA HIS A 97 -17.46 1.97 1.08
C HIS A 97 -17.79 3.11 2.05
N LYS A 98 -17.10 3.15 3.20
CA LYS A 98 -17.38 4.14 4.26
C LYS A 98 -16.83 5.53 3.95
N THR A 99 -15.67 5.60 3.30
CA THR A 99 -14.93 6.85 3.04
C THR A 99 -15.01 7.34 1.59
N ARG A 100 -15.54 6.49 0.69
CA ARG A 100 -15.76 6.79 -0.72
C ARG A 100 -17.01 6.09 -1.19
N ARG A 101 -17.60 6.51 -2.32
CA ARG A 101 -18.88 5.98 -2.78
C ARG A 101 -18.82 4.46 -3.05
N PHE A 102 -17.78 4.03 -3.77
CA PHE A 102 -17.50 2.62 -4.03
C PHE A 102 -16.01 2.31 -3.88
N ARG A 103 -15.69 1.10 -3.45
CA ARG A 103 -14.39 0.47 -3.59
C ARG A 103 -14.45 -0.46 -4.80
N LEU A 104 -13.60 -0.18 -5.77
CA LEU A 104 -13.46 -1.01 -6.95
C LEU A 104 -12.59 -2.24 -6.64
N ILE A 105 -12.99 -3.39 -7.16
CA ILE A 105 -12.29 -4.67 -7.02
C ILE A 105 -12.06 -5.23 -8.42
N HIS A 106 -10.81 -5.23 -8.87
CA HIS A 106 -10.39 -5.94 -10.07
C HIS A 106 -10.20 -7.41 -9.72
N ASN A 107 -11.15 -8.27 -10.13
CA ASN A 107 -11.21 -9.64 -9.63
C ASN A 107 -10.34 -10.58 -10.48
N LEU A 108 -9.04 -10.56 -10.20
CA LEU A 108 -8.03 -11.39 -10.86
C LEU A 108 -8.05 -12.87 -10.43
N SER A 109 -9.00 -13.26 -9.58
CA SER A 109 -9.22 -14.64 -9.11
C SER A 109 -10.56 -15.22 -9.57
N PHE A 110 -11.32 -14.52 -10.42
CA PHE A 110 -12.64 -14.98 -10.85
C PHE A 110 -12.58 -15.96 -12.02
N SER A 111 -13.02 -17.20 -11.81
CA SER A 111 -13.23 -18.16 -12.90
C SER A 111 -14.56 -17.91 -13.61
N VAL A 112 -14.54 -17.83 -14.94
CA VAL A 112 -15.78 -17.73 -15.75
C VAL A 112 -16.26 -19.13 -16.11
N HIS A 113 -17.52 -19.43 -15.78
CA HIS A 113 -18.20 -20.64 -16.22
C HIS A 113 -18.85 -20.43 -17.59
N HIS A 114 -18.49 -21.27 -18.55
CA HIS A 114 -19.01 -21.27 -19.91
C HIS A 114 -19.58 -22.65 -20.27
N SER A 115 -20.38 -22.74 -21.32
CA SER A 115 -20.99 -24.00 -21.79
C SER A 115 -19.94 -25.08 -22.12
N SER A 116 -18.73 -24.67 -22.49
CA SER A 116 -17.58 -25.52 -22.79
C SER A 116 -16.71 -25.89 -21.57
N GLY A 117 -17.05 -25.41 -20.37
CA GLY A 117 -16.27 -25.60 -19.15
C GLY A 117 -15.94 -24.30 -18.40
N SER A 118 -15.15 -24.43 -17.34
CA SER A 118 -14.70 -23.30 -16.52
C SER A 118 -13.34 -22.80 -16.97
N PHE A 119 -13.20 -21.50 -17.21
CA PHE A 119 -11.93 -20.88 -17.56
C PHE A 119 -11.27 -20.29 -16.33
N SER A 120 -10.00 -20.68 -16.11
CA SER A 120 -9.22 -20.26 -14.96
C SER A 120 -8.82 -18.77 -15.02
N PRO A 121 -8.70 -18.10 -13.87
CA PRO A 121 -8.38 -16.67 -13.78
C PRO A 121 -6.89 -16.38 -13.90
N VAL A 122 -6.54 -15.10 -13.97
CA VAL A 122 -5.13 -14.62 -14.03
C VAL A 122 -4.29 -15.15 -12.88
N ASN A 123 -4.80 -15.09 -11.64
CA ASN A 123 -4.06 -15.53 -10.45
C ASN A 123 -3.79 -17.04 -10.42
N ALA A 124 -4.57 -17.86 -11.14
CA ALA A 124 -4.35 -19.31 -11.16
C ALA A 124 -3.07 -19.72 -11.91
N PHE A 125 -2.51 -18.84 -12.73
CA PHE A 125 -1.31 -19.12 -13.54
C PHE A 125 -0.14 -18.18 -13.25
N SER A 126 -0.22 -17.38 -12.19
CA SER A 126 0.89 -16.49 -11.83
C SER A 126 2.09 -17.32 -11.35
N ASP A 127 3.24 -17.15 -12.00
CA ASP A 127 4.46 -17.88 -11.63
C ASP A 127 5.15 -17.21 -10.45
N THR A 128 4.78 -17.74 -9.30
CA THR A 128 5.21 -17.19 -8.03
C THR A 128 6.63 -17.59 -7.61
N THR A 129 7.36 -18.32 -8.45
CA THR A 129 8.77 -18.69 -8.21
C THR A 129 9.75 -17.58 -8.59
N THR A 130 9.31 -16.66 -9.45
CA THR A 130 10.14 -15.57 -10.01
C THR A 130 10.04 -14.25 -9.23
N VAL A 131 9.24 -14.22 -8.17
CA VAL A 131 8.92 -13.02 -7.38
C VAL A 131 9.54 -13.12 -5.98
N PRO A 132 9.86 -11.98 -5.33
CA PRO A 132 10.61 -11.97 -4.06
C PRO A 132 9.72 -12.33 -2.87
N ARG A 133 9.13 -13.53 -2.83
CA ARG A 133 8.21 -13.96 -1.76
C ARG A 133 8.79 -13.88 -0.36
N HIS A 134 10.11 -14.02 -0.23
CA HIS A 134 10.80 -13.89 1.04
C HIS A 134 10.61 -12.51 1.69
N SER A 135 10.34 -11.46 0.91
CA SER A 135 10.02 -10.14 1.43
C SER A 135 8.73 -10.09 2.25
N MET A 136 7.86 -11.10 2.15
CA MET A 136 6.63 -11.18 2.94
C MET A 136 6.78 -12.00 4.22
N HIS A 137 7.92 -12.66 4.45
CA HIS A 137 8.11 -13.57 5.57
C HIS A 137 7.96 -12.88 6.93
N GLU A 138 8.25 -11.57 6.99
CA GLU A 138 8.23 -10.80 8.22
C GLU A 138 6.85 -10.25 8.61
N LEU A 139 5.86 -10.30 7.71
CA LEU A 139 4.52 -9.73 7.96
C LEU A 139 3.84 -10.30 9.22
N GLY A 140 4.01 -11.60 9.47
CA GLY A 140 3.45 -12.29 10.64
C GLY A 140 4.17 -11.94 11.96
N HIS A 141 5.38 -11.39 11.89
CA HIS A 141 6.24 -11.12 13.03
C HIS A 141 6.20 -9.66 13.51
N VAL A 142 5.67 -8.74 12.71
CA VAL A 142 5.57 -7.30 13.05
C VAL A 142 4.84 -7.09 14.38
N ILE A 143 3.63 -7.62 14.55
CA ILE A 143 2.87 -7.49 15.81
C ILE A 143 3.61 -8.14 16.99
N PRO A 144 4.07 -9.41 16.91
CA PRO A 144 4.89 -10.00 17.96
C PRO A 144 6.10 -9.15 18.39
N ARG A 145 6.83 -8.56 17.44
CA ARG A 145 7.97 -7.68 17.74
C ARG A 145 7.55 -6.36 18.39
N ILE A 146 6.45 -5.76 17.94
CA ILE A 146 5.85 -4.58 18.59
C ILE A 146 5.48 -4.90 20.04
N LEU A 147 4.81 -6.03 20.30
CA LEU A 147 4.42 -6.45 21.64
C LEU A 147 5.63 -6.70 22.53
N HIS A 148 6.64 -7.39 21.99
CA HIS A 148 7.89 -7.64 22.70
C HIS A 148 8.59 -6.32 23.06
N HIS A 149 8.67 -5.37 22.13
CA HIS A 149 9.30 -4.08 22.38
C HIS A 149 8.55 -3.25 23.44
N ILE A 150 7.21 -3.26 23.42
CA ILE A 150 6.40 -2.62 24.47
C ILE A 150 6.68 -3.26 25.83
N ALA A 151 6.72 -4.59 25.92
CA ALA A 151 6.96 -5.32 27.16
C ALA A 151 8.39 -5.13 27.71
N ALA A 152 9.38 -5.00 26.83
CA ALA A 152 10.78 -4.81 27.19
C ALA A 152 11.15 -3.34 27.49
N ALA A 153 10.29 -2.37 27.14
CA ALA A 153 10.58 -0.96 27.31
C ALA A 153 10.69 -0.57 28.81
N PRO A 154 11.65 0.29 29.21
CA PRO A 154 11.82 0.69 30.60
C PRO A 154 10.54 1.29 31.21
N ALA A 155 10.21 0.93 32.46
CA ALA A 155 8.96 1.31 33.11
C ALA A 155 8.74 2.84 33.21
N ASN A 156 9.82 3.62 33.36
CA ASN A 156 9.76 5.07 33.62
C ASN A 156 10.03 5.94 32.37
N THR A 157 9.96 5.38 31.16
CA THR A 157 10.16 6.15 29.92
C THR A 157 8.96 5.96 28.99
N PRO A 158 8.20 7.01 28.65
CA PRO A 158 7.10 6.89 27.71
C PRO A 158 7.58 6.38 26.35
N LEU A 159 6.82 5.48 25.75
CA LEU A 159 7.07 4.95 24.42
C LEU A 159 6.16 5.68 23.44
N PHE A 160 6.76 6.48 22.58
CA PHE A 160 6.06 7.19 21.53
C PHE A 160 5.93 6.30 20.32
N ILE A 161 4.78 6.38 19.68
CA ILE A 161 4.42 5.55 18.53
C ILE A 161 4.09 6.48 17.38
N THR A 162 4.58 6.16 16.19
CA THR A 162 4.18 6.80 14.94
C THR A 162 4.01 5.77 13.84
N LYS A 163 3.26 6.14 12.79
CA LYS A 163 3.25 5.38 11.55
C LYS A 163 3.12 6.28 10.32
N ILE A 164 3.76 5.89 9.23
CA ILE A 164 3.60 6.47 7.90
C ILE A 164 2.91 5.43 7.02
N ASP A 165 1.70 5.76 6.54
CA ASP A 165 0.96 4.95 5.57
C ASP A 165 1.20 5.52 4.17
N ILE A 166 1.90 4.77 3.32
CA ILE A 166 2.19 5.19 1.94
C ILE A 166 0.88 5.33 1.16
N GLU A 167 0.65 6.51 0.57
CA GLU A 167 -0.48 6.77 -0.32
C GLU A 167 -0.33 5.99 -1.64
N ASP A 168 -1.38 5.31 -2.08
CA ASP A 168 -1.41 4.64 -3.39
C ASP A 168 -0.25 3.64 -3.64
N GLY A 169 0.16 2.92 -2.59
CA GLY A 169 1.38 2.09 -2.54
C GLY A 169 1.68 1.24 -3.78
N TYR A 170 0.83 0.26 -4.12
CA TYR A 170 1.07 -0.63 -5.27
C TYR A 170 1.19 0.13 -6.60
N TRP A 171 0.40 1.20 -6.77
CA TRP A 171 0.41 2.00 -7.98
C TRP A 171 1.71 2.81 -8.15
N ARG A 172 2.55 2.88 -7.12
CA ARG A 172 3.90 3.45 -7.25
C ARG A 172 4.87 2.51 -7.97
N MET A 173 4.49 1.29 -8.30
CA MET A 173 5.33 0.32 -8.99
C MET A 173 4.71 -0.03 -10.34
N ARG A 174 5.40 0.30 -11.43
CA ARG A 174 4.97 -0.07 -12.78
C ARG A 174 5.09 -1.57 -12.99
N VAL A 175 4.20 -2.13 -13.79
CA VAL A 175 4.46 -3.45 -14.41
C VAL A 175 5.26 -3.22 -15.70
N CYS A 176 5.90 -4.26 -16.23
CA CYS A 176 6.52 -4.16 -17.55
C CYS A 176 5.50 -3.83 -18.64
N ASP A 177 5.95 -3.23 -19.75
CA ASP A 177 5.06 -2.66 -20.78
C ASP A 177 4.11 -3.71 -21.39
N ASP A 178 4.59 -4.93 -21.63
CA ASP A 178 3.76 -6.04 -22.10
C ASP A 178 2.89 -6.65 -20.99
N GLY A 179 3.22 -6.35 -19.73
CA GLY A 179 2.56 -6.88 -18.56
C GLY A 179 1.17 -6.33 -18.31
N LYS A 180 0.94 -5.06 -18.68
CA LYS A 180 -0.36 -4.39 -18.51
C LYS A 180 -1.53 -5.13 -19.17
N TRP A 181 -1.25 -5.85 -20.25
CA TRP A 181 -2.25 -6.64 -20.99
C TRP A 181 -2.83 -7.79 -20.17
N ASN A 182 -2.09 -8.31 -19.17
CA ASN A 182 -2.59 -9.33 -18.26
C ASN A 182 -3.61 -8.77 -17.24
N PHE A 183 -3.70 -7.44 -17.13
CA PHE A 183 -4.47 -6.75 -16.11
C PHE A 183 -5.46 -5.78 -16.74
N ALA A 184 -6.33 -6.31 -17.59
CA ALA A 184 -7.39 -5.53 -18.22
C ALA A 184 -8.76 -5.76 -17.56
N TYR A 185 -9.65 -4.78 -17.68
CA TYR A 185 -11.09 -4.93 -17.43
C TYR A 185 -11.89 -4.09 -18.43
N THR A 186 -13.18 -4.41 -18.60
CA THR A 186 -14.08 -3.60 -19.44
C THR A 186 -14.58 -2.41 -18.64
N LEU A 187 -14.55 -1.20 -19.21
CA LEU A 187 -15.18 -0.05 -18.58
C LEU A 187 -16.71 -0.22 -18.62
N PRO A 188 -17.43 -0.22 -17.48
CA PRO A 188 -18.88 -0.28 -17.49
C PRO A 188 -19.49 0.86 -18.30
N ARG A 189 -20.49 0.54 -19.12
CA ARG A 189 -21.18 1.48 -19.99
C ARG A 189 -22.67 1.51 -19.69
N SER A 190 -23.25 2.69 -19.71
CA SER A 190 -24.69 2.90 -19.53
C SER A 190 -25.50 2.56 -20.78
N ASP A 191 -24.92 2.74 -21.98
CA ASP A 191 -25.52 2.32 -23.25
C ASP A 191 -24.68 1.19 -23.89
N PRO A 192 -25.25 0.00 -24.14
CA PRO A 192 -24.61 -1.08 -24.88
C PRO A 192 -24.23 -0.77 -26.34
N LYS A 193 -24.67 0.37 -26.89
CA LYS A 193 -24.27 0.85 -28.22
C LYS A 193 -22.97 1.64 -28.20
N HIS A 194 -22.58 2.23 -27.07
CA HIS A 194 -21.30 2.92 -26.96
C HIS A 194 -20.16 1.93 -27.14
N GLU A 195 -19.08 2.37 -27.77
CA GLU A 195 -17.90 1.55 -27.99
C GLU A 195 -17.40 0.95 -26.65
N LEU A 196 -17.04 -0.34 -26.69
CA LEU A 196 -16.43 -0.98 -25.54
C LEU A 196 -15.04 -0.37 -25.31
N VAL A 197 -14.76 0.07 -24.08
CA VAL A 197 -13.44 0.54 -23.68
C VAL A 197 -12.82 -0.49 -22.74
N ILE A 198 -11.57 -0.84 -23.00
CA ILE A 198 -10.76 -1.68 -22.12
C ILE A 198 -9.84 -0.78 -21.31
N VAL A 199 -9.86 -0.94 -20.00
CA VAL A 199 -8.93 -0.27 -19.09
C VAL A 199 -7.78 -1.24 -18.80
N LEU A 200 -6.54 -0.77 -18.97
CA LEU A 200 -5.31 -1.49 -18.69
C LEU A 200 -4.66 -0.92 -17.42
N CYS A 201 -4.33 -1.80 -16.47
CA CYS A 201 -3.55 -1.41 -15.30
C CYS A 201 -2.05 -1.41 -15.64
N THR A 202 -1.41 -0.24 -15.66
CA THR A 202 0.03 -0.08 -16.01
C THR A 202 0.97 -0.21 -14.82
N THR A 203 0.40 -0.38 -13.63
CA THR A 203 1.10 -0.53 -12.35
C THR A 203 0.65 -1.82 -11.67
N LEU A 204 1.34 -2.25 -10.61
CA LEU A 204 0.94 -3.41 -9.81
C LEU A 204 -0.54 -3.26 -9.39
N PRO A 205 -1.45 -4.13 -9.87
CA PRO A 205 -2.86 -3.99 -9.57
C PRO A 205 -3.16 -4.54 -8.16
N MET A 206 -4.17 -3.96 -7.51
CA MET A 206 -4.77 -4.57 -6.32
C MET A 206 -5.50 -5.84 -6.72
N GLY A 207 -5.10 -6.97 -6.13
CA GLY A 207 -5.73 -8.28 -6.37
C GLY A 207 -4.86 -9.28 -7.12
N TRP A 208 -3.72 -8.86 -7.69
CA TRP A 208 -2.76 -9.81 -8.25
C TRP A 208 -1.93 -10.44 -7.13
N VAL A 209 -1.79 -11.77 -7.17
CA VAL A 209 -1.12 -12.53 -6.11
C VAL A 209 0.35 -12.16 -5.91
N ASP A 210 1.01 -11.63 -6.95
CA ASP A 210 2.42 -11.26 -6.90
C ASP A 210 2.66 -9.75 -6.66
N SER A 211 1.62 -8.91 -6.64
CA SER A 211 1.76 -7.50 -6.23
C SER A 211 2.34 -7.35 -4.81
N PRO A 212 1.87 -8.10 -3.78
CA PRO A 212 2.40 -7.98 -2.43
C PRO A 212 3.89 -8.33 -2.30
N PRO A 213 4.40 -9.46 -2.85
CA PRO A 213 5.85 -9.73 -2.84
C PRO A 213 6.69 -8.60 -3.43
N PHE A 214 6.34 -8.09 -4.62
CA PHE A 214 7.10 -7.00 -5.23
C PHE A 214 7.13 -5.76 -4.35
N PHE A 215 5.98 -5.37 -3.82
CA PHE A 215 5.87 -4.17 -2.99
C PHE A 215 6.58 -4.32 -1.65
N CYS A 216 6.40 -5.46 -0.96
CA CYS A 216 7.09 -5.73 0.29
C CYS A 216 8.61 -5.73 0.09
N ALA A 217 9.15 -6.22 -1.03
CA ALA A 217 10.59 -6.13 -1.26
C ALA A 217 11.12 -4.69 -1.23
N VAL A 218 10.31 -3.73 -1.71
CA VAL A 218 10.65 -2.30 -1.64
C VAL A 218 10.47 -1.77 -0.22
N THR A 219 9.33 -2.05 0.43
CA THR A 219 9.05 -1.45 1.74
C THR A 219 9.89 -2.06 2.88
N GLU A 220 10.25 -3.34 2.80
CA GLU A 220 11.27 -3.97 3.66
C GLU A 220 12.64 -3.32 3.45
N THR A 221 13.03 -3.06 2.19
CA THR A 221 14.27 -2.31 1.90
C THR A 221 14.20 -0.90 2.49
N ALA A 222 13.04 -0.23 2.46
CA ALA A 222 12.89 1.08 3.07
C ALA A 222 13.11 1.01 4.59
N ARG A 223 12.56 0.00 5.29
CA ARG A 223 12.82 -0.21 6.71
C ARG A 223 14.32 -0.36 6.99
N ASP A 224 15.04 -1.14 6.18
CA ASP A 224 16.48 -1.32 6.36
C ASP A 224 17.26 0.00 6.16
N ILE A 225 16.79 0.85 5.23
CA ILE A 225 17.32 2.20 5.03
C ILE A 225 16.97 3.13 6.21
N MET A 226 15.79 2.98 6.84
CA MET A 226 15.44 3.73 8.06
C MET A 226 16.45 3.47 9.17
N HIS A 227 16.83 2.21 9.37
CA HIS A 227 17.88 1.85 10.34
C HIS A 227 19.24 2.43 9.96
N ALA A 228 19.58 2.45 8.66
CA ALA A 228 20.82 3.05 8.19
C ALA A 228 20.87 4.57 8.44
N TYR A 229 19.76 5.29 8.24
CA TYR A 229 19.65 6.71 8.59
C TYR A 229 19.69 6.93 10.11
N GLU A 230 19.03 6.08 10.89
CA GLU A 230 19.01 6.20 12.35
C GLU A 230 20.42 6.10 12.95
N ALA A 231 21.28 5.25 12.38
CA ALA A 231 22.67 5.08 12.79
C ALA A 231 23.57 6.30 12.47
N MET A 232 23.09 7.27 11.69
CA MET A 232 23.83 8.50 11.42
C MET A 232 23.73 9.46 12.62
N PRO A 233 24.80 10.19 12.94
CA PRO A 233 24.80 11.11 14.08
C PRO A 233 23.85 12.30 13.87
N GLU A 234 23.72 12.76 12.63
CA GLU A 234 22.85 13.87 12.25
C GLU A 234 22.19 13.58 10.91
N LEU A 235 20.96 14.05 10.75
CA LEU A 235 20.17 13.92 9.54
C LEU A 235 19.72 15.29 9.04
N PRO A 236 19.70 15.51 7.71
CA PRO A 236 19.20 16.75 7.14
C PRO A 236 17.72 16.95 7.50
N ILE A 237 17.33 18.21 7.70
CA ILE A 237 15.94 18.58 7.95
C ILE A 237 15.06 18.04 6.81
N HIS A 238 13.99 17.33 7.16
CA HIS A 238 13.02 16.86 6.18
C HIS A 238 11.83 17.84 6.12
N PRO A 239 11.36 18.28 4.92
CA PRO A 239 10.27 19.24 4.81
C PRO A 239 8.99 18.85 5.56
N LEU A 240 8.72 17.55 5.66
CA LEU A 240 7.54 17.00 6.32
C LEU A 240 7.71 16.69 7.82
N GLU A 241 8.90 16.89 8.42
CA GLU A 241 9.16 16.45 9.80
C GLU A 241 8.24 17.14 10.83
N HIS A 242 7.93 18.41 10.60
CA HIS A 242 7.09 19.20 11.50
C HIS A 242 5.66 18.66 11.63
N HIS A 243 5.14 17.96 10.61
CA HIS A 243 3.83 17.30 10.69
C HIS A 243 3.82 16.11 11.65
N MET A 244 4.97 15.44 11.83
CA MET A 244 5.11 14.32 12.77
C MET A 244 5.31 14.78 14.22
N LEU A 245 5.72 16.04 14.42
CA LEU A 245 6.17 16.58 15.71
C LEU A 245 5.17 17.54 16.36
N ASN A 246 3.93 17.60 15.85
CA ASN A 246 2.87 18.45 16.40
C ASN A 246 2.31 17.85 17.72
N LEU A 247 3.15 17.79 18.75
CA LEU A 247 2.90 17.14 20.04
C LEU A 247 1.98 17.94 20.98
N THR A 248 1.66 19.20 20.63
CA THR A 248 0.93 20.15 21.49
C THR A 248 -0.46 19.66 21.93
N LYS A 249 -1.02 18.66 21.24
CA LYS A 249 -2.31 18.04 21.62
C LYS A 249 -2.19 16.76 22.44
N ASN A 250 -1.05 16.07 22.37
CA ASN A 250 -0.99 14.65 22.75
C ASN A 250 -0.11 14.37 23.97
N ASP A 251 1.02 15.07 24.15
CA ASP A 251 1.98 14.76 25.22
C ASP A 251 2.89 15.98 25.53
N PRO A 252 2.38 17.02 26.24
CA PRO A 252 3.09 18.28 26.47
C PRO A 252 4.35 18.15 27.35
N ALA A 253 4.45 17.08 28.15
CA ALA A 253 5.57 16.85 29.06
C ALA A 253 6.95 16.85 28.36
N LEU A 254 7.02 16.37 27.11
CA LEU A 254 8.26 16.36 26.33
C LEU A 254 8.78 17.74 25.97
N LEU A 255 7.90 18.75 25.86
CA LEU A 255 8.28 20.12 25.51
C LEU A 255 9.02 20.83 26.66
N HIS A 256 8.92 20.29 27.88
CA HIS A 256 9.53 20.88 29.07
C HIS A 256 10.93 20.33 29.38
N HIS A 257 11.37 19.28 28.70
CA HIS A 257 12.71 18.75 28.88
C HIS A 257 13.70 19.50 27.98
N PRO A 258 14.77 20.11 28.52
CA PRO A 258 15.81 20.72 27.71
C PRO A 258 16.43 19.66 26.78
N PRO A 259 16.96 20.05 25.60
CA PRO A 259 17.67 19.12 24.74
C PRO A 259 18.80 18.42 25.51
N PRO A 260 19.05 17.13 25.25
CA PRO A 260 20.07 16.39 25.97
C PRO A 260 21.46 16.94 25.63
N PRO A 261 22.46 16.81 26.54
CA PRO A 261 23.85 17.10 26.20
C PRO A 261 24.31 16.25 25.00
N LEU A 262 25.04 16.86 24.07
CA LEU A 262 25.62 16.15 22.93
C LEU A 262 26.94 15.46 23.34
N PRO A 263 27.20 14.20 22.92
CA PRO A 263 26.28 13.27 22.27
C PRO A 263 25.50 12.44 23.30
N SER A 264 24.17 12.46 23.22
CA SER A 264 23.32 11.49 23.93
C SER A 264 23.01 10.33 22.99
N PRO A 265 23.24 9.07 23.38
CA PRO A 265 22.89 7.94 22.55
C PRO A 265 21.38 7.93 22.30
N LEU A 266 20.99 7.65 21.05
CA LEU A 266 19.58 7.43 20.71
C LEU A 266 19.08 6.19 21.47
N PRO A 267 17.91 6.28 22.13
CA PRO A 267 17.29 5.13 22.73
C PRO A 267 16.93 4.13 21.61
N PRO A 268 17.11 2.81 21.82
CA PRO A 268 16.82 1.83 20.79
C PRO A 268 15.33 1.90 20.45
N ALA A 269 15.02 2.36 19.24
CA ALA A 269 13.67 2.37 18.71
C ALA A 269 13.41 1.08 17.94
N LEU A 270 12.15 0.65 17.94
CA LEU A 270 11.68 -0.36 16.99
C LEU A 270 11.23 0.37 15.73
N GLN A 271 11.74 -0.05 14.57
CA GLN A 271 11.23 0.36 13.26
C GLN A 271 10.76 -0.89 12.52
N GLU A 272 9.52 -0.87 12.05
CA GLU A 272 8.88 -1.99 11.38
C GLU A 272 8.16 -1.52 10.13
N VAL A 273 7.82 -2.47 9.28
CA VAL A 273 6.94 -2.24 8.15
C VAL A 273 5.92 -3.36 8.04
N TYR A 274 4.67 -2.99 7.79
CA TYR A 274 3.61 -3.93 7.46
C TYR A 274 2.98 -3.50 6.13
N ILE A 275 3.40 -4.15 5.04
CA ILE A 275 3.03 -3.80 3.66
C ILE A 275 3.37 -2.32 3.38
N ASN A 276 2.40 -1.40 3.52
CA ASN A 276 2.55 0.04 3.26
C ASN A 276 2.63 0.90 4.53
N ASN A 277 2.55 0.29 5.72
CA ASN A 277 2.59 0.99 7.00
C ASN A 277 4.01 0.89 7.59
N PHE A 278 4.79 1.96 7.53
CA PHE A 278 6.01 2.09 8.33
C PHE A 278 5.63 2.47 9.74
N ILE A 279 6.14 1.77 10.74
CA ILE A 279 5.74 1.91 12.14
C ILE A 279 7.01 2.10 12.95
N ALA A 280 7.03 3.09 13.84
CA ALA A 280 8.13 3.25 14.78
C ALA A 280 7.63 3.42 16.22
N LEU A 281 8.34 2.78 17.16
CA LEU A 281 8.14 2.89 18.58
C LEU A 281 9.46 3.36 19.21
N CYS A 282 9.47 4.54 19.81
CA CYS A 282 10.66 5.18 20.35
C CYS A 282 10.49 5.51 21.84
N PRO A 283 11.33 4.97 22.74
CA PRO A 283 11.35 5.41 24.13
C PRO A 283 11.98 6.80 24.22
N ALA A 284 11.19 7.86 24.25
CA ALA A 284 11.72 9.23 24.17
C ALA A 284 11.51 10.02 25.46
N LYS A 285 12.56 10.79 25.83
CA LYS A 285 12.52 11.83 26.87
C LYS A 285 12.67 13.24 26.30
N HIS A 286 13.14 13.35 25.06
CA HIS A 286 13.43 14.61 24.39
C HIS A 286 12.83 14.60 22.98
N LEU A 287 12.36 15.78 22.54
CA LEU A 287 11.82 15.96 21.19
C LEU A 287 12.84 15.63 20.10
N THR A 288 14.12 15.85 20.37
CA THR A 288 15.23 15.58 19.43
C THR A 288 15.33 14.11 19.04
N HIS A 289 14.97 13.16 19.92
CA HIS A 289 14.93 11.74 19.56
C HIS A 289 13.83 11.49 18.51
N LEU A 290 12.63 12.00 18.77
CA LEU A 290 11.49 11.86 17.85
C LEU A 290 11.76 12.55 16.51
N GLN A 291 12.42 13.72 16.53
CA GLN A 291 12.89 14.43 15.35
C GLN A 291 13.81 13.56 14.50
N HIS A 292 14.81 12.92 15.12
CA HIS A 292 15.76 12.07 14.42
C HIS A 292 15.08 10.87 13.77
N HIS A 293 14.24 10.13 14.50
CA HIS A 293 13.51 8.99 13.92
C HIS A 293 12.51 9.44 12.84
N SER A 294 11.85 10.58 13.00
CA SER A 294 11.00 11.16 11.94
C SER A 294 11.79 11.41 10.66
N ARG A 295 12.98 12.04 10.76
CA ARG A 295 13.85 12.25 9.59
C ARG A 295 14.26 10.94 8.95
N ALA A 296 14.68 9.95 9.74
CA ALA A 296 15.07 8.63 9.23
C ALA A 296 13.94 7.96 8.44
N MET A 297 12.71 7.95 8.99
CA MET A 297 11.53 7.38 8.33
C MET A 297 11.17 8.11 7.03
N LEU A 298 11.19 9.44 7.05
CA LEU A 298 10.80 10.28 5.92
C LEU A 298 11.82 10.17 4.77
N HIS A 299 13.12 10.32 5.08
CA HIS A 299 14.19 10.18 4.07
C HIS A 299 14.24 8.77 3.48
N ALA A 300 14.13 7.72 4.29
CA ALA A 300 14.11 6.35 3.79
C ALA A 300 12.92 6.08 2.86
N THR A 301 11.75 6.64 3.19
CA THR A 301 10.56 6.52 2.35
C THR A 301 10.78 7.25 1.02
N HIS A 302 11.27 8.48 1.05
CA HIS A 302 11.53 9.28 -0.15
C HIS A 302 12.72 8.76 -0.99
N ASP A 303 13.65 8.02 -0.39
CA ASP A 303 14.74 7.36 -1.10
C ASP A 303 14.26 6.23 -2.01
N LEU A 304 13.13 5.57 -1.71
CA LEU A 304 12.54 4.52 -2.57
C LEU A 304 11.31 4.99 -3.34
N PHE A 305 10.54 5.87 -2.74
CA PHE A 305 9.37 6.50 -3.33
C PHE A 305 9.59 8.01 -3.34
N PRO A 306 10.35 8.56 -4.31
CA PRO A 306 10.58 10.00 -4.33
C PRO A 306 9.31 10.78 -4.66
N PRO A 307 9.24 12.05 -4.24
CA PRO A 307 8.12 12.92 -4.53
C PRO A 307 7.98 13.26 -6.03
N PRO A 308 6.83 13.85 -6.43
CA PRO A 308 6.48 14.06 -7.84
C PRO A 308 7.41 15.03 -8.58
N ASP A 309 7.93 16.04 -7.89
CA ASP A 309 8.94 16.99 -8.37
C ASP A 309 10.26 16.30 -8.78
N ILE A 310 10.57 15.15 -8.18
CA ILE A 310 11.72 14.32 -8.56
C ILE A 310 11.37 13.33 -9.68
N THR A 311 10.21 12.68 -9.59
CA THR A 311 9.84 11.59 -10.51
C THR A 311 9.22 12.08 -11.82
N GLY A 312 8.78 13.35 -11.88
CA GLY A 312 7.95 13.87 -12.96
C GLY A 312 6.55 13.26 -13.01
N SER A 313 6.16 12.50 -11.98
CA SER A 313 4.85 11.86 -11.91
C SER A 313 3.74 12.89 -11.67
N THR A 314 2.55 12.62 -12.18
CA THR A 314 1.32 13.35 -11.86
C THR A 314 0.63 12.85 -10.59
N MET A 315 1.11 11.75 -10.00
CA MET A 315 0.62 11.28 -8.69
C MET A 315 1.06 12.24 -7.58
N GLU A 316 0.34 12.25 -6.46
CA GLU A 316 0.77 13.00 -5.28
C GLU A 316 1.95 12.32 -4.54
N ASP A 317 2.52 13.08 -3.60
CA ASP A 317 3.60 12.62 -2.71
C ASP A 317 3.23 11.28 -2.03
N PRO A 318 4.15 10.30 -1.97
CA PRO A 318 3.95 9.06 -1.20
C PRO A 318 3.59 9.27 0.25
N ILE A 319 4.05 10.37 0.82
CA ILE A 319 3.81 10.74 2.21
C ILE A 319 2.72 11.82 2.21
N SER A 320 1.48 11.37 2.28
CA SER A 320 0.31 12.25 2.35
C SER A 320 0.32 13.09 3.63
N ILE A 321 0.34 14.42 3.49
CA ILE A 321 0.26 15.37 4.63
C ILE A 321 -1.01 15.11 5.45
N LYS A 322 -2.13 14.81 4.78
CA LYS A 322 -3.39 14.50 5.44
C LYS A 322 -3.26 13.25 6.32
N LYS A 323 -2.62 12.19 5.81
CA LYS A 323 -2.37 10.96 6.58
C LYS A 323 -1.34 11.17 7.69
N LEU A 324 -0.29 11.96 7.45
CA LEU A 324 0.66 12.33 8.50
C LEU A 324 -0.02 13.08 9.66
N ALA A 325 -0.89 14.05 9.34
CA ALA A 325 -1.60 14.80 10.36
C ALA A 325 -2.59 13.95 11.17
N SER A 326 -3.17 12.90 10.57
CA SER A 326 -4.08 12.00 11.29
C SER A 326 -3.38 10.87 12.04
N GLU A 327 -2.32 10.30 11.46
CA GLU A 327 -1.72 9.05 11.94
C GLU A 327 -0.20 9.12 12.16
N GLY A 328 0.51 10.04 11.50
CA GLY A 328 1.97 10.18 11.55
C GLY A 328 2.51 11.10 12.65
N THR A 329 1.67 11.85 13.35
CA THR A 329 2.09 12.57 14.56
C THR A 329 2.43 11.58 15.67
N TRP A 330 3.60 11.72 16.29
CA TRP A 330 3.98 10.92 17.45
C TRP A 330 2.97 11.06 18.60
N SER A 331 2.69 9.96 19.30
CA SER A 331 1.87 9.93 20.51
C SER A 331 2.16 8.68 21.33
N THR A 332 1.97 8.77 22.65
CA THR A 332 1.97 7.59 23.53
C THR A 332 0.76 6.67 23.30
N THR A 333 -0.31 7.11 22.65
CA THR A 333 -1.47 6.27 22.32
C THR A 333 -1.75 6.31 20.83
N LYS A 334 -1.75 5.16 20.16
CA LYS A 334 -1.96 5.11 18.71
C LYS A 334 -2.61 3.80 18.25
N GLU A 335 -3.48 3.91 17.25
CA GLU A 335 -3.98 2.74 16.53
C GLU A 335 -2.94 2.27 15.50
N VAL A 336 -2.47 1.03 15.66
CA VAL A 336 -1.51 0.38 14.78
C VAL A 336 -2.07 -0.99 14.39
N LEU A 337 -2.23 -1.23 13.10
CA LEU A 337 -2.71 -2.51 12.54
C LEU A 337 -4.02 -3.02 13.20
N GLY A 338 -4.92 -2.11 13.54
CA GLY A 338 -6.22 -2.41 14.17
C GLY A 338 -6.18 -2.71 15.66
N TRP A 339 -5.09 -2.34 16.34
CA TRP A 339 -4.91 -2.40 17.80
C TRP A 339 -4.62 -1.01 18.35
N LEU A 340 -5.25 -0.68 19.48
CA LEU A 340 -4.94 0.53 20.23
C LEU A 340 -3.77 0.23 21.17
N LEU A 341 -2.61 0.78 20.85
CA LEU A 341 -1.40 0.66 21.65
C LEU A 341 -1.30 1.84 22.61
N ASN A 342 -1.01 1.58 23.88
CA ASN A 342 -0.68 2.60 24.87
C ASN A 342 0.75 2.40 25.38
N GLY A 343 1.65 3.22 24.87
CA GLY A 343 3.05 3.30 25.23
C GLY A 343 3.33 4.03 26.53
N GLN A 344 2.34 4.42 27.34
CA GLN A 344 2.58 4.83 28.74
C GLN A 344 2.15 3.74 29.71
N GLN A 345 0.95 3.19 29.51
CA GLN A 345 0.39 2.12 30.33
C GLN A 345 0.89 0.71 29.94
N ARG A 346 1.60 0.58 28.82
CA ARG A 346 2.06 -0.70 28.24
C ARG A 346 0.92 -1.66 27.94
N THR A 347 -0.21 -1.14 27.47
CA THR A 347 -1.40 -1.93 27.16
C THR A 347 -1.64 -2.01 25.65
N VAL A 348 -2.27 -3.11 25.24
CA VAL A 348 -2.70 -3.36 23.85
C VAL A 348 -4.18 -3.73 23.93
N LEU A 349 -5.02 -2.91 23.32
CA LEU A 349 -6.46 -3.07 23.36
C LEU A 349 -7.01 -3.21 21.94
N ILE A 350 -8.19 -3.83 21.81
CA ILE A 350 -8.99 -3.68 20.60
C ILE A 350 -9.64 -2.30 20.58
N THR A 351 -9.86 -1.74 19.40
CA THR A 351 -10.55 -0.46 19.27
C THR A 351 -12.03 -0.59 19.66
N ASP A 352 -12.64 0.49 20.15
CA ASP A 352 -14.06 0.50 20.50
C ASP A 352 -14.94 0.08 19.32
N GLN A 353 -14.61 0.55 18.11
CA GLN A 353 -15.33 0.17 16.90
C GLN A 353 -15.26 -1.34 16.65
N LYS A 354 -14.09 -1.96 16.85
CA LYS A 354 -13.89 -3.40 16.68
C LYS A 354 -14.62 -4.17 17.78
N PHE A 355 -14.53 -3.72 19.03
CA PHE A 355 -15.27 -4.29 20.16
C PHE A 355 -16.78 -4.30 19.90
N GLN A 356 -17.38 -3.16 19.55
CA GLN A 356 -18.81 -3.05 19.27
C GLN A 356 -19.25 -3.95 18.11
N LYS A 357 -18.43 -4.05 17.05
CA LYS A 357 -18.70 -4.96 15.93
C LYS A 357 -18.71 -6.43 16.38
N VAL A 358 -17.72 -6.85 17.17
CA VAL A 358 -17.65 -8.22 17.69
C VAL A 358 -18.86 -8.52 18.59
N ILE A 359 -19.20 -7.62 19.52
CA ILE A 359 -20.36 -7.79 20.42
C ILE A 359 -21.67 -7.87 19.63
N SER A 360 -21.86 -7.03 18.61
CA SER A 360 -23.03 -7.08 17.72
C SER A 360 -23.14 -8.42 16.97
N GLN A 361 -22.02 -8.92 16.43
CA GLN A 361 -21.98 -10.21 15.75
C GLN A 361 -22.29 -11.37 16.70
N LEU A 362 -21.68 -11.39 17.89
CA LEU A 362 -21.94 -12.41 18.90
C LEU A 362 -23.40 -12.41 19.37
N SER A 363 -23.98 -11.22 19.56
CA SER A 363 -25.40 -11.07 19.93
C SER A 363 -26.33 -11.61 18.84
N THR A 364 -26.01 -11.38 17.57
CA THR A 364 -26.77 -11.90 16.43
C THR A 364 -26.70 -13.43 16.36
N LEU A 365 -25.52 -14.01 16.58
CA LEU A 365 -25.33 -15.47 16.60
C LEU A 365 -26.10 -16.12 17.76
N ARG A 366 -26.09 -15.49 18.95
CA ARG A 366 -26.81 -15.99 20.12
C ARG A 366 -28.33 -15.96 19.95
N ARG A 367 -28.88 -15.01 19.20
CA ARG A 367 -30.33 -14.93 18.88
C ARG A 367 -30.79 -15.95 17.83
N ARG A 368 -29.86 -16.60 17.12
CA ARG A 368 -30.15 -17.63 16.11
C ARG A 368 -30.04 -19.06 16.66
N ARG A 369 -29.74 -19.20 17.94
CA ARG A 369 -29.89 -20.42 18.74
C ARG A 369 -31.11 -20.27 19.61
#